data_AF-A0A0F9DWX9-F1
#
_entry.id   AF-A0A0F9DWX9-F1
#
_cell.length_a   1.000
_cell.length_b   1.000
_cell.length_c   1.000
_cell.angle_alpha   90.00
_cell.angle_beta   90.00
_cell.angle_gamma   90.00
#
_symmetry.space_group_name_H-M   'P 1'
#
loop_
_entity.id
_entity.type
_entity.pdbx_description
1 polymer ?
#
loop_
_entity_poly.entity_id
_entity_poly.type
_entity_poly.pdbx_seq_one_letter_code
_entity_poly.pdbx_strand_id
1 'polypeptide(L)'
;MALVTRFVSVKEVRQISGITSGEIGDNDIKDMIFRKEQEIEKRLNTVLSPQLVIDRQDGTNRDTIMTKRSPLLSLRSLTNQSTSLTIQNLRFERSGRIRTSLNSTQRVFTTFPLVKDSVIIEYYIADIEFPTVGGITTTTTAASTAGTTVALSVTSSTDFKVDDWVELIGTDGFFESALITALPNATTITVDNLGYTHVSGSHVRKLEPNRAITEFIMLEVALMLFGREVGQSFDDITGYSLSEMQVQKGEPFTQWREAYRQNIERWKVLSKTVRRRLSIRTR
;
A
#
# COMPACT_ATOMS: atom_id res chain seq x y z
N MET A 1 21.95 7.74 -9.89
CA MET A 1 21.06 7.65 -8.70
C MET A 1 20.63 6.19 -8.61
N ALA A 2 20.89 5.50 -7.51
CA ALA A 2 20.56 4.07 -7.40
C ALA A 2 19.04 3.89 -7.37
N LEU A 3 18.50 3.03 -8.24
CA LEU A 3 17.08 2.69 -8.25
C LEU A 3 16.80 1.71 -7.11
N VAL A 4 15.92 2.12 -6.20
CA VAL A 4 15.55 1.33 -5.01
C VAL A 4 14.16 0.75 -5.25
N THR A 5 14.08 -0.58 -5.26
CA THR A 5 12.81 -1.32 -5.26
C THR A 5 12.12 -1.16 -3.91
N ARG A 6 10.84 -0.81 -3.89
CA ARG A 6 10.14 -0.44 -2.64
C ARG A 6 9.31 -1.58 -2.06
N PHE A 7 8.68 -2.38 -2.91
CA PHE A 7 7.66 -3.34 -2.47
C PHE A 7 7.90 -4.77 -2.95
N VAL A 8 8.65 -4.91 -4.05
CA VAL A 8 8.95 -6.21 -4.66
C VAL A 8 10.46 -6.39 -4.71
N SER A 9 10.94 -7.56 -4.29
CA SER A 9 12.37 -7.87 -4.37
C SER A 9 12.75 -8.55 -5.70
N VAL A 10 13.99 -8.32 -6.14
CA VAL A 10 14.58 -9.05 -7.28
C VAL A 10 14.53 -10.57 -7.03
N LYS A 11 14.77 -10.99 -5.80
CA LYS A 11 14.74 -12.41 -5.40
C LYS A 11 13.38 -13.05 -5.70
N GLU A 12 12.27 -12.40 -5.31
CA GLU A 12 10.93 -12.94 -5.54
C GLU A 12 10.59 -13.00 -7.03
N VAL A 13 10.96 -11.97 -7.80
CA VAL A 13 10.77 -11.95 -9.26
C VAL A 13 11.55 -13.09 -9.92
N ARG A 14 12.78 -13.35 -9.48
CA ARG A 14 13.58 -14.49 -9.96
C ARG A 14 12.95 -15.83 -9.62
N GLN A 15 12.46 -15.99 -8.40
CA GLN A 15 11.78 -17.22 -7.98
C GLN A 15 10.54 -17.51 -8.82
N ILE A 16 9.77 -16.47 -9.19
CA ILE A 16 8.55 -16.62 -10.00
C ILE A 16 8.86 -16.82 -11.48
N SER A 17 9.87 -16.14 -12.01
CA SER A 17 10.26 -16.25 -13.43
C SER A 17 11.09 -17.50 -13.72
N GLY A 18 11.86 -18.00 -12.75
CA GLY A 18 12.87 -19.03 -13.00
C GLY A 18 14.11 -18.53 -13.75
N ILE A 19 14.21 -17.21 -14.01
CA ILE A 19 15.34 -16.59 -14.71
C ILE A 19 16.46 -16.30 -13.71
N THR A 20 17.65 -16.81 -14.02
CA THR A 20 18.84 -16.75 -13.18
C THR A 20 19.65 -15.47 -13.43
N SER A 21 20.61 -15.18 -12.55
CA SER A 21 21.47 -14.00 -12.68
C SER A 21 22.47 -14.08 -13.82
N GLY A 22 22.66 -15.27 -14.42
CA GLY A 22 23.47 -15.44 -15.63
C GLY A 22 22.79 -14.95 -16.90
N GLU A 23 21.46 -14.87 -16.89
CA GLU A 23 20.66 -14.49 -18.07
C GLU A 23 20.40 -12.98 -18.07
N ILE A 24 19.83 -12.45 -16.98
CA ILE A 24 19.57 -11.02 -16.80
C ILE A 24 20.24 -10.52 -15.52
N GLY A 25 20.91 -9.37 -15.58
CA GLY A 25 21.52 -8.73 -14.41
C GLY A 25 20.49 -8.18 -13.41
N ASP A 26 20.80 -8.21 -12.11
CA ASP A 26 19.90 -7.72 -11.05
C ASP A 26 19.51 -6.24 -11.21
N ASN A 27 20.41 -5.41 -11.74
CA ASN A 27 20.13 -3.99 -11.96
C ASN A 27 19.00 -3.79 -12.97
N ASP A 28 18.97 -4.58 -14.05
CA ASP A 28 17.90 -4.49 -15.04
C ASP A 28 16.54 -4.90 -14.44
N ILE A 29 16.54 -5.92 -13.59
CA ILE A 29 15.32 -6.35 -12.89
C ILE A 29 14.85 -5.25 -11.93
N LYS A 30 15.77 -4.61 -11.18
CA LYS A 30 15.42 -3.47 -10.31
C LYS A 30 14.79 -2.33 -11.09
N ASP A 31 15.33 -2.00 -12.26
CA ASP A 31 14.81 -0.95 -13.13
C ASP A 31 13.38 -1.27 -13.61
N MET A 32 13.15 -2.53 -14.01
CA MET A 32 11.84 -3.01 -14.43
C MET A 32 10.82 -2.97 -13.28
N ILE A 33 11.21 -3.44 -12.10
CA ILE A 33 10.38 -3.37 -10.88
C ILE A 33 10.02 -1.91 -10.59
N PHE A 34 11.01 -1.02 -10.52
CA PHE A 34 10.80 0.39 -10.18
C PHE A 34 9.82 1.08 -11.14
N ARG A 35 10.00 0.88 -12.46
CA ARG A 35 9.10 1.44 -13.48
C ARG A 35 7.69 0.88 -13.33
N LYS A 36 7.56 -0.42 -13.08
CA LYS A 36 6.25 -1.08 -12.93
C LYS A 36 5.54 -0.64 -11.65
N GLU A 37 6.24 -0.47 -10.53
CA GLU A 37 5.67 0.09 -9.30
C GLU A 37 5.06 1.48 -9.56
N GLN A 38 5.80 2.37 -10.22
CA GLN A 38 5.30 3.72 -10.56
C GLN A 38 4.12 3.70 -11.54
N GLU A 39 4.15 2.81 -12.53
CA GLU A 39 3.05 2.64 -13.48
C GLU A 39 1.77 2.20 -12.76
N ILE A 40 1.88 1.26 -11.82
CA ILE A 40 0.74 0.74 -11.06
C ILE A 40 0.19 1.79 -10.10
N GLU A 41 1.04 2.54 -9.39
CA GLU A 41 0.59 3.66 -8.54
C GLU A 41 -0.21 4.70 -9.35
N LYS A 42 0.31 5.10 -10.52
CA LYS A 42 -0.41 6.01 -11.44
C LYS A 42 -1.72 5.43 -11.93
N ARG A 43 -1.70 4.15 -12.34
CA ARG A 43 -2.90 3.46 -12.84
C ARG A 43 -3.97 3.38 -11.76
N LEU A 44 -3.58 3.09 -10.52
CA LEU A 44 -4.46 2.97 -9.36
C LEU A 44 -4.91 4.30 -8.74
N ASN A 45 -4.33 5.42 -9.20
CA ASN A 45 -4.48 6.74 -8.59
C ASN A 45 -4.27 6.71 -7.07
N THR A 46 -3.29 5.92 -6.63
CA THR A 46 -2.92 5.74 -5.21
C THR A 46 -1.41 5.65 -5.08
N VAL A 47 -0.94 5.66 -3.85
CA VAL A 47 0.44 5.31 -3.51
C VAL A 47 0.45 4.06 -2.63
N LEU A 48 1.51 3.26 -2.75
CA LEU A 48 1.72 2.06 -1.93
C LEU A 48 2.62 2.33 -0.72
N SER A 49 3.34 3.46 -0.74
CA SER A 49 4.06 4.01 0.40
C SER A 49 3.34 5.27 0.89
N PRO A 50 3.11 5.42 2.21
CA PRO A 50 2.39 6.56 2.75
C PRO A 50 3.01 7.91 2.37
N GLN A 51 2.18 8.81 1.84
CA GLN A 51 2.58 10.18 1.50
C GLN A 51 1.65 11.19 2.16
N LEU A 52 2.23 12.25 2.71
CA LEU A 52 1.48 13.39 3.23
C LEU A 52 0.91 14.21 2.07
N VAL A 53 -0.38 14.50 2.13
CA VAL A 53 -1.10 15.33 1.16
C VAL A 53 -1.84 16.43 1.90
N ILE A 54 -1.84 17.61 1.30
CA ILE A 54 -2.61 18.77 1.75
C ILE A 54 -3.61 19.13 0.66
N ASP A 55 -4.89 18.92 0.96
CA ASP A 55 -6.00 19.30 0.10
C ASP A 55 -6.60 20.62 0.57
N ARG A 56 -6.70 21.58 -0.35
CA ARG A 56 -7.53 22.78 -0.17
C ARG A 56 -8.76 22.69 -1.06
N GLN A 57 -9.94 22.88 -0.48
CA GLN A 57 -11.20 22.73 -1.18
C GLN A 57 -12.34 23.58 -0.61
N ASP A 58 -13.37 23.73 -1.42
CA ASP A 58 -14.59 24.47 -1.07
C ASP A 58 -15.42 23.68 -0.06
N GLY A 59 -16.09 24.38 0.85
CA GLY A 59 -17.06 23.74 1.72
C GLY A 59 -18.34 23.36 0.98
N THR A 60 -19.08 22.39 1.51
CA THR A 60 -20.14 21.66 0.79
C THR A 60 -21.56 21.94 1.30
N ASN A 61 -21.69 22.76 2.35
CA ASN A 61 -22.86 22.90 3.23
C ASN A 61 -23.41 21.57 3.77
N ARG A 62 -22.54 20.56 3.92
CA ARG A 62 -22.88 19.25 4.49
C ARG A 62 -22.02 18.99 5.72
N ASP A 63 -22.41 18.01 6.52
CA ASP A 63 -21.61 17.46 7.64
C ASP A 63 -20.41 16.62 7.18
N THR A 64 -20.30 16.44 5.86
CA THR A 64 -19.37 15.52 5.21
C THR A 64 -18.54 16.27 4.18
N ILE A 65 -17.25 15.93 4.14
CA ILE A 65 -16.36 16.32 3.06
C ILE A 65 -15.52 15.13 2.59
N MET A 66 -15.12 15.14 1.32
CA MET A 66 -14.28 14.08 0.73
C MET A 66 -12.87 14.62 0.52
N THR A 67 -11.85 13.80 0.70
CA THR A 67 -10.51 14.10 0.20
C THR A 67 -10.45 13.94 -1.32
N LYS A 68 -9.52 14.66 -1.98
CA LYS A 68 -9.33 14.59 -3.43
C LYS A 68 -8.70 13.27 -3.87
N ARG A 69 -7.95 12.62 -2.97
CA ARG A 69 -7.31 11.33 -3.21
C ARG A 69 -7.72 10.31 -2.16
N SER A 70 -7.82 9.05 -2.58
CA SER A 70 -8.16 7.89 -1.74
C SER A 70 -7.24 6.71 -2.06
N PRO A 71 -6.99 5.80 -1.11
CA PRO A 71 -7.58 5.73 0.23
C PRO A 71 -6.91 6.63 1.27
N LEU A 72 -7.71 7.20 2.17
CA LEU A 72 -7.21 7.95 3.33
C LEU A 72 -6.69 6.94 4.38
N LEU A 73 -5.41 7.02 4.69
CA LEU A 73 -4.76 6.17 5.69
C LEU A 73 -4.87 6.76 7.09
N SER A 74 -4.51 8.02 7.26
CA SER A 74 -4.53 8.70 8.57
C SER A 74 -4.79 10.19 8.39
N LEU A 75 -5.68 10.76 9.20
CA LEU A 75 -5.98 12.20 9.21
C LEU A 75 -5.05 12.91 10.19
N ARG A 76 -4.42 14.01 9.78
CA ARG A 76 -3.46 14.79 10.59
C ARG A 76 -4.00 16.11 11.06
N SER A 77 -4.65 16.85 10.19
CA SER A 77 -5.31 18.07 10.57
C SER A 77 -6.48 18.37 9.61
N LEU A 78 -7.49 19.04 10.14
CA LEU A 78 -8.62 19.53 9.38
C LEU A 78 -8.91 20.94 9.85
N THR A 79 -8.78 21.91 8.96
CA THR A 79 -9.17 23.30 9.23
C THR A 79 -10.39 23.63 8.42
N ASN A 80 -11.40 24.22 9.06
CA ASN A 80 -12.59 24.73 8.42
C ASN A 80 -12.64 26.25 8.60
N GLN A 81 -12.56 26.97 7.49
CA GLN A 81 -12.30 28.41 7.36
C GLN A 81 -10.98 28.82 8.01
N SER A 82 -10.99 29.02 9.32
CA SER A 82 -9.81 29.36 10.13
C SER A 82 -9.79 28.64 11.47
N THR A 83 -10.71 27.70 11.66
CA THR A 83 -10.84 26.93 12.90
C THR A 83 -10.33 25.53 12.68
N SER A 84 -9.27 25.16 13.38
CA SER A 84 -8.79 23.78 13.42
C SER A 84 -9.80 22.90 14.18
N LEU A 85 -10.18 21.79 13.56
CA LEU A 85 -11.08 20.80 14.12
C LEU A 85 -10.28 19.72 14.84
N THR A 86 -10.70 19.39 16.06
CA THR A 86 -10.10 18.30 16.82
C THR A 86 -10.44 16.95 16.17
N ILE A 87 -9.42 16.15 15.86
CA ILE A 87 -9.57 14.85 15.17
C ILE A 87 -10.49 13.89 15.95
N GLN A 88 -10.44 13.92 17.27
CA GLN A 88 -11.33 13.13 18.16
C GLN A 88 -12.82 13.36 17.88
N ASN A 89 -13.18 14.54 17.35
CA ASN A 89 -14.55 14.92 17.02
C ASN A 89 -14.89 14.69 15.54
N LEU A 90 -14.03 13.98 14.81
CA LEU A 90 -14.24 13.64 13.42
C LEU A 90 -14.43 12.14 13.29
N ARG A 91 -15.07 11.71 12.20
CA ARG A 91 -15.09 10.32 11.78
C ARG A 91 -14.63 10.26 10.34
N PHE A 92 -13.58 9.51 10.07
CA PHE A 92 -13.06 9.35 8.73
C PHE A 92 -13.09 7.88 8.30
N GLU A 93 -13.21 7.66 7.01
CA GLU A 93 -13.28 6.35 6.39
C GLU A 93 -12.13 6.22 5.37
N ARG A 94 -11.68 5.00 5.09
CA ARG A 94 -10.66 4.74 4.05
C ARG A 94 -11.06 5.25 2.67
N SER A 95 -12.35 5.47 2.42
CA SER A 95 -12.87 6.07 1.19
C SER A 95 -12.41 7.53 0.97
N GLY A 96 -11.84 8.18 1.99
CA GLY A 96 -11.55 9.61 1.98
C GLY A 96 -12.71 10.46 2.50
N ARG A 97 -13.80 9.82 2.93
CA ARG A 97 -14.94 10.50 3.55
C ARG A 97 -14.58 10.91 4.97
N ILE A 98 -14.74 12.19 5.29
CA ILE A 98 -14.60 12.76 6.62
C ILE A 98 -15.95 13.37 7.02
N ARG A 99 -16.44 13.02 8.20
CA ARG A 99 -17.67 13.55 8.78
C ARG A 99 -17.36 14.25 10.10
N THR A 100 -18.00 15.38 10.34
CA THR A 100 -18.02 15.99 11.67
C THR A 100 -18.86 15.10 12.59
N SER A 101 -18.26 14.57 13.66
CA SER A 101 -18.97 13.75 14.65
C SER A 101 -19.71 14.64 15.64
N LEU A 102 -20.97 14.29 15.92
CA LEU A 102 -21.79 14.95 16.93
C LEU A 102 -21.54 14.28 18.28
N ASN A 103 -20.46 14.64 18.98
CA ASN A 103 -20.40 14.34 20.41
C ASN A 103 -21.29 15.37 21.15
N SER A 104 -22.17 14.90 22.02
CA SER A 104 -23.37 15.60 22.51
C SER A 104 -23.12 16.90 23.32
N THR A 105 -21.87 17.23 23.61
CA THR A 105 -21.47 18.39 24.44
C THR A 105 -20.69 19.48 23.69
N GLN A 106 -20.26 19.26 22.44
CA GLN A 106 -19.54 20.28 21.64
C GLN A 106 -20.04 20.31 20.21
N ARG A 107 -21.10 21.08 19.96
CA ARG A 107 -21.54 21.45 18.61
C ARG A 107 -20.67 22.60 18.09
N VAL A 108 -19.43 22.34 17.68
CA VAL A 108 -18.62 23.44 17.13
C VAL A 108 -18.83 23.62 15.63
N PHE A 109 -19.15 22.56 14.85
CA PHE A 109 -19.61 22.71 13.46
C PHE A 109 -20.56 21.59 13.07
N THR A 110 -21.77 21.93 12.65
CA THR A 110 -22.72 20.96 12.07
C THR A 110 -22.46 20.73 10.58
N THR A 111 -21.79 21.66 9.89
CA THR A 111 -21.52 21.58 8.44
C THR A 111 -20.22 22.28 8.04
N PHE A 112 -19.71 21.92 6.86
CA PHE A 112 -18.67 22.65 6.13
C PHE A 112 -19.35 23.78 5.31
N PRO A 113 -19.30 25.05 5.72
CA PRO A 113 -20.05 26.13 5.07
C PRO A 113 -19.63 26.33 3.62
N LEU A 114 -20.55 26.75 2.73
CA LEU A 114 -20.27 27.04 1.31
C LEU A 114 -19.39 28.29 1.15
N VAL A 115 -18.11 28.12 1.44
CA VAL A 115 -17.07 29.13 1.28
C VAL A 115 -15.93 28.51 0.49
N LYS A 116 -15.47 29.25 -0.51
CA LYS A 116 -14.38 28.83 -1.39
C LYS A 116 -13.09 28.62 -0.60
N ASP A 117 -12.37 27.54 -0.90
CA ASP A 117 -11.06 27.21 -0.31
C ASP A 117 -11.05 27.21 1.23
N SER A 118 -12.22 27.03 1.85
CA SER A 118 -12.39 27.14 3.29
C SER A 118 -11.93 25.89 4.02
N VAL A 119 -11.87 24.73 3.37
CA VAL A 119 -11.48 23.49 4.04
C VAL A 119 -10.07 23.09 3.62
N ILE A 120 -9.19 22.94 4.60
CA ILE A 120 -7.82 22.46 4.43
C ILE A 120 -7.69 21.14 5.18
N ILE A 121 -7.35 20.08 4.45
CA ILE A 121 -7.22 18.72 4.98
C ILE A 121 -5.78 18.27 4.80
N GLU A 122 -5.14 17.90 5.90
CA GLU A 122 -3.82 17.29 5.89
C GLU A 122 -3.96 15.83 6.30
N TYR A 123 -3.52 14.91 5.44
CA TYR A 123 -3.71 13.48 5.65
C TYR A 123 -2.65 12.66 4.93
N TYR A 124 -2.45 11.43 5.39
CA TYR A 124 -1.66 10.44 4.67
C TYR A 124 -2.56 9.64 3.72
N ILE A 125 -2.12 9.52 2.48
CA ILE A 125 -2.68 8.59 1.49
C ILE A 125 -1.75 7.38 1.38
N ALA A 126 -2.32 6.17 1.43
CA ALA A 126 -1.64 4.95 1.05
C ALA A 126 -2.60 3.75 1.00
N ASP A 127 -2.38 2.87 0.02
CA ASP A 127 -3.07 1.58 -0.10
C ASP A 127 -2.27 0.47 0.57
N ILE A 128 -2.17 0.56 1.90
CA ILE A 128 -1.59 -0.45 2.78
C ILE A 128 -2.68 -1.11 3.63
N GLU A 129 -2.54 -2.39 3.91
CA GLU A 129 -3.53 -3.18 4.65
C GLU A 129 -2.83 -4.20 5.55
N PHE A 130 -3.54 -4.68 6.56
CA PHE A 130 -3.07 -5.81 7.34
C PHE A 130 -3.06 -7.07 6.44
N PRO A 131 -1.93 -7.78 6.32
CA PRO A 131 -1.84 -8.93 5.43
C PRO A 131 -2.75 -10.07 5.91
N THR A 132 -3.42 -10.73 4.96
CA THR A 132 -4.40 -11.80 5.26
C THR A 132 -3.76 -13.05 5.88
N VAL A 133 -2.45 -13.27 5.67
CA VAL A 133 -1.71 -14.44 6.17
C VAL A 133 -0.35 -13.98 6.69
N GLY A 134 0.01 -14.42 7.90
CA GLY A 134 1.32 -14.14 8.50
C GLY A 134 1.48 -12.71 9.03
N GLY A 135 0.39 -11.98 9.23
CA GLY A 135 0.44 -10.60 9.71
C GLY A 135 0.93 -10.47 11.15
N ILE A 136 1.75 -9.45 11.38
CA ILE A 136 2.28 -9.12 12.70
C ILE A 136 1.22 -8.33 13.47
N THR A 137 0.84 -8.85 14.65
CA THR A 137 -0.15 -8.23 15.52
C THR A 137 0.27 -8.33 16.98
N THR A 138 -0.14 -7.35 17.76
CA THR A 138 -0.04 -7.34 19.22
C THR A 138 -1.31 -6.72 19.81
N THR A 139 -1.39 -6.65 21.13
CA THR A 139 -2.53 -6.06 21.86
C THR A 139 -2.03 -5.05 22.87
N THR A 140 -2.77 -3.97 23.06
CA THR A 140 -2.48 -3.01 24.12
C THR A 140 -2.80 -3.61 25.48
N THR A 141 -1.94 -3.36 26.47
CA THR A 141 -2.12 -3.81 27.86
C THR A 141 -2.72 -2.71 28.74
N ALA A 142 -2.67 -1.47 28.29
CA ALA A 142 -3.26 -0.31 28.94
C ALA A 142 -4.02 0.57 27.93
N ALA A 143 -4.91 1.42 28.44
CA ALA A 143 -5.53 2.46 27.62
C ALA A 143 -4.49 3.48 27.17
N SER A 144 -4.72 4.08 26.01
CA SER A 144 -3.88 5.13 25.43
C SER A 144 -4.68 6.39 25.22
N THR A 145 -4.05 7.55 25.41
CA THR A 145 -4.68 8.85 25.20
C THR A 145 -4.30 9.38 23.82
N ALA A 146 -5.26 9.98 23.13
CA ALA A 146 -5.00 10.71 21.89
C ALA A 146 -3.94 11.82 22.09
N GLY A 147 -3.15 12.07 21.06
CA GLY A 147 -2.10 13.08 21.08
C GLY A 147 -0.94 12.73 20.15
N THR A 148 0.12 13.53 20.23
CA THR A 148 1.35 13.33 19.49
C THR A 148 2.36 12.51 20.30
N THR A 149 3.16 11.67 19.63
CA THR A 149 4.22 10.87 20.27
C THR A 149 3.68 10.00 21.40
N VAL A 150 2.66 9.18 21.08
CA VAL A 150 1.96 8.37 22.08
C VAL A 150 2.71 7.06 22.32
N ALA A 151 3.01 6.76 23.58
CA ALA A 151 3.53 5.47 23.98
C ALA A 151 2.38 4.47 24.24
N LEU A 152 2.33 3.42 23.42
CA LEU A 152 1.41 2.30 23.55
C LEU A 152 2.08 1.19 24.36
N SER A 153 1.53 0.87 25.53
CA SER A 153 1.90 -0.35 26.25
C SER A 153 1.28 -1.55 25.54
N VAL A 154 2.10 -2.50 25.10
CA VAL A 154 1.69 -3.67 24.32
C VAL A 154 2.24 -4.97 24.91
N THR A 155 1.61 -6.09 24.56
CA THR A 155 2.05 -7.43 24.99
C THR A 155 3.45 -7.77 24.48
N SER A 156 3.73 -7.44 23.22
CA SER A 156 5.04 -7.60 22.58
C SER A 156 5.19 -6.65 21.40
N SER A 157 6.42 -6.19 21.15
CA SER A 157 6.82 -5.35 20.02
C SER A 157 7.93 -5.96 19.16
N THR A 158 8.36 -7.20 19.45
CA THR A 158 9.56 -7.85 18.87
C THR A 158 9.58 -7.88 17.34
N ASP A 159 8.42 -8.03 16.70
CA ASP A 159 8.30 -8.14 15.24
C ASP A 159 7.99 -6.81 14.53
N PHE A 160 7.86 -5.73 15.30
CA PHE A 160 7.69 -4.38 14.77
C PHE A 160 9.05 -3.70 14.58
N LYS A 161 9.09 -2.69 13.71
CA LYS A 161 10.26 -1.85 13.46
C LYS A 161 9.88 -0.37 13.49
N VAL A 162 10.86 0.47 13.75
CA VAL A 162 10.73 1.91 13.49
C VAL A 162 10.42 2.11 12.01
N ASP A 163 9.59 3.10 11.70
CA ASP A 163 9.03 3.40 10.38
C ASP A 163 7.97 2.41 9.85
N ASP A 164 7.62 1.37 10.62
CA ASP A 164 6.44 0.56 10.30
C ASP A 164 5.16 1.37 10.53
N TRP A 165 4.21 1.24 9.62
CA TRP A 165 2.85 1.72 9.81
C TRP A 165 2.03 0.67 10.55
N VAL A 166 1.23 1.12 11.51
CA VAL A 166 0.33 0.25 12.27
C VAL A 166 -1.11 0.74 12.20
N GLU A 167 -2.03 -0.21 12.18
CA GLU A 167 -3.45 0.02 12.37
C GLU A 167 -3.81 -0.33 13.82
N LEU A 168 -4.41 0.63 14.51
CA LEU A 168 -5.02 0.43 15.81
C LEU A 168 -6.50 0.16 15.61
N ILE A 169 -6.96 -0.97 16.13
CA ILE A 169 -8.36 -1.35 16.14
C ILE A 169 -8.79 -1.44 17.59
N GLY A 170 -9.46 -0.37 18.04
CA GLY A 170 -9.99 -0.29 19.37
C GLY A 170 -11.19 -1.20 19.56
N THR A 171 -11.32 -1.79 20.75
CA THR A 171 -12.54 -2.52 21.15
C THR A 171 -13.70 -1.56 21.44
N ASP A 172 -13.42 -0.25 21.46
CA ASP A 172 -14.36 0.86 21.51
C ASP A 172 -14.98 1.22 20.14
N GLY A 173 -14.54 0.56 19.07
CA GLY A 173 -15.04 0.78 17.71
C GLY A 173 -14.34 1.92 16.95
N PHE A 174 -13.32 2.54 17.54
CA PHE A 174 -12.43 3.46 16.81
C PHE A 174 -11.34 2.68 16.07
N PHE A 175 -11.00 3.18 14.89
CA PHE A 175 -9.91 2.65 14.07
C PHE A 175 -9.09 3.80 13.53
N GLU A 176 -7.78 3.65 13.56
CA GLU A 176 -6.88 4.62 12.95
C GLU A 176 -5.53 3.99 12.61
N SER A 177 -4.72 4.72 11.85
CA SER A 177 -3.38 4.30 11.50
C SER A 177 -2.35 5.33 11.93
N ALA A 178 -1.21 4.84 12.42
CA ALA A 178 -0.13 5.65 12.95
C ALA A 178 1.24 5.07 12.55
N LEU A 179 2.26 5.92 12.52
CA LEU A 179 3.64 5.54 12.23
C LEU A 179 4.37 5.21 13.52
N ILE A 180 5.09 4.09 13.56
CA ILE A 180 6.00 3.80 14.67
C ILE A 180 7.23 4.70 14.57
N THR A 181 7.45 5.50 15.62
CA THR A 181 8.58 6.43 15.73
C THR A 181 9.69 5.90 16.62
N ALA A 182 9.36 5.06 17.60
CA ALA A 182 10.34 4.41 18.46
C ALA A 182 9.82 3.08 19.03
N LEU A 183 10.76 2.21 19.38
CA LEU A 183 10.53 0.95 20.10
C LEU A 183 11.45 0.94 21.34
N PRO A 184 11.09 1.65 22.43
CA PRO A 184 11.98 1.83 23.57
C PRO A 184 12.35 0.52 24.28
N ASN A 185 11.48 -0.48 24.22
CA ASN A 185 11.65 -1.79 24.81
C ASN A 185 10.67 -2.80 24.17
N ALA A 186 10.76 -4.07 24.57
CA ALA A 186 9.95 -5.15 24.02
C ALA A 186 8.44 -5.03 24.26
N THR A 187 7.96 -4.15 25.14
CA THR A 187 6.54 -4.02 25.51
C THR A 187 5.97 -2.62 25.28
N THR A 188 6.70 -1.76 24.56
CA THR A 188 6.28 -0.37 24.30
C THR A 188 6.50 -0.02 22.83
N ILE A 189 5.45 0.46 22.18
CA ILE A 189 5.50 1.03 20.83
C ILE A 189 5.19 2.51 20.92
N THR A 190 6.08 3.38 20.46
CA THR A 190 5.80 4.82 20.38
C THR A 190 5.35 5.18 18.97
N VAL A 191 4.16 5.75 18.84
CA VAL A 191 3.56 6.16 17.56
C VAL A 191 3.53 7.67 17.42
N ASP A 192 3.54 8.17 16.19
CA ASP A 192 3.63 9.60 15.90
C ASP A 192 2.40 10.41 16.32
N ASN A 193 1.19 9.93 16.06
CA ASN A 193 -0.05 10.59 16.45
C ASN A 193 -1.19 9.58 16.60
N LEU A 194 -2.04 9.79 17.60
CA LEU A 194 -3.35 9.17 17.72
C LEU A 194 -4.42 10.25 17.76
N GLY A 195 -5.37 10.15 16.84
CA GLY A 195 -6.57 10.95 16.77
C GLY A 195 -7.62 10.54 17.81
N TYR A 196 -7.62 9.30 18.30
CA TYR A 196 -8.57 8.80 19.29
C TYR A 196 -7.88 8.23 20.52
N THR A 197 -8.58 8.28 21.66
CA THR A 197 -8.21 7.53 22.86
C THR A 197 -8.66 6.09 22.64
N HIS A 198 -7.78 5.12 22.90
CA HIS A 198 -8.11 3.69 22.78
C HIS A 198 -8.11 3.03 24.15
N VAL A 199 -9.07 2.13 24.37
CA VAL A 199 -9.14 1.32 25.59
C VAL A 199 -8.07 0.21 25.62
N SER A 200 -7.85 -0.40 26.79
CA SER A 200 -6.99 -1.58 26.92
C SER A 200 -7.55 -2.77 26.13
N GLY A 201 -6.67 -3.64 25.63
CA GLY A 201 -7.04 -4.78 24.79
C GLY A 201 -7.25 -4.45 23.31
N SER A 202 -6.93 -3.21 22.89
CA SER A 202 -7.00 -2.80 21.49
C SER A 202 -5.93 -3.52 20.67
N HIS A 203 -6.25 -3.89 19.43
CA HIS A 203 -5.31 -4.58 18.55
C HIS A 203 -4.40 -3.57 17.85
N VAL A 204 -3.10 -3.87 17.82
CA VAL A 204 -2.11 -3.13 17.03
C VAL A 204 -1.57 -4.06 15.96
N ARG A 205 -1.79 -3.70 14.69
CA ARG A 205 -1.52 -4.55 13.53
C ARG A 205 -0.57 -3.86 12.58
N LYS A 206 0.50 -4.54 12.16
CA LYS A 206 1.41 -3.99 11.15
C LYS A 206 0.71 -3.92 9.79
N LEU A 207 0.81 -2.77 9.14
CA LEU A 207 0.31 -2.54 7.80
C LEU A 207 1.40 -2.77 6.76
N GLU A 208 1.03 -3.42 5.66
CA GLU A 208 1.92 -3.73 4.56
C GLU A 208 1.27 -3.35 3.21
N PRO A 209 2.06 -3.13 2.16
CA PRO A 209 1.53 -2.99 0.81
C PRO A 209 0.61 -4.16 0.46
N ASN A 210 -0.49 -3.87 -0.22
CA ASN A 210 -1.45 -4.90 -0.59
C ASN A 210 -0.78 -6.06 -1.35
N ARG A 211 -0.92 -7.28 -0.81
CA ARG A 211 -0.26 -8.47 -1.37
C ARG A 211 -0.71 -8.82 -2.79
N ALA A 212 -1.98 -8.60 -3.12
CA ALA A 212 -2.46 -8.86 -4.48
C ALA A 212 -1.86 -7.86 -5.49
N ILE A 213 -1.61 -6.62 -5.07
CA ILE A 213 -0.94 -5.61 -5.91
C ILE A 213 0.54 -5.93 -6.05
N THR A 214 1.24 -6.27 -4.97
CA THR A 214 2.66 -6.64 -5.04
C THR A 214 2.86 -7.91 -5.87
N GLU A 215 1.99 -8.92 -5.72
CA GLU A 215 2.00 -10.12 -6.56
C GLU A 215 1.69 -9.82 -8.02
N PHE A 216 0.77 -8.89 -8.29
CA PHE A 216 0.50 -8.44 -9.66
C PHE A 216 1.72 -7.76 -10.29
N ILE A 217 2.42 -6.90 -9.54
CA ILE A 217 3.67 -6.27 -9.99
C ILE A 217 4.74 -7.34 -10.28
N MET A 218 4.92 -8.31 -9.36
CA MET A 218 5.86 -9.42 -9.55
C MET A 218 5.59 -10.19 -10.84
N LEU A 219 4.33 -10.54 -11.10
CA LEU A 219 3.94 -11.27 -12.30
C LEU A 219 4.12 -10.46 -13.58
N GLU A 220 3.76 -9.17 -13.57
CA GLU A 220 4.00 -8.27 -14.72
C GLU A 220 5.49 -8.20 -15.07
N VAL A 221 6.36 -8.02 -14.06
CA VAL A 221 7.81 -8.00 -14.28
C VAL A 221 8.30 -9.35 -14.77
N ALA A 222 7.88 -10.46 -14.17
CA ALA A 222 8.25 -11.80 -14.62
C ALA A 222 7.85 -12.05 -16.08
N LEU A 223 6.64 -11.65 -16.49
CA LEU A 223 6.17 -11.74 -17.88
C LEU A 223 7.01 -10.87 -18.84
N MET A 224 7.41 -9.68 -18.41
CA MET A 224 8.32 -8.84 -19.20
C MET A 224 9.71 -9.45 -19.33
N LEU A 225 10.24 -10.11 -18.29
CA LEU A 225 11.52 -10.80 -18.36
C LEU A 225 11.48 -11.96 -19.36
N PHE A 226 10.41 -12.77 -19.36
CA PHE A 226 10.24 -13.81 -20.39
C PHE A 226 10.23 -13.20 -21.79
N GLY A 227 9.48 -12.11 -22.01
CA GLY A 227 9.47 -11.43 -23.32
C GLY A 227 10.85 -10.94 -23.78
N ARG A 228 11.68 -10.49 -22.84
CA ARG A 228 13.06 -10.05 -23.12
C ARG A 228 13.97 -11.22 -23.49
N GLU A 229 13.99 -12.27 -22.68
CA GLU A 229 14.78 -13.48 -22.95
C GLU A 229 14.41 -14.13 -24.27
N VAL A 230 13.15 -14.01 -24.69
CA VAL A 230 12.69 -14.56 -25.97
C VAL A 230 13.15 -13.73 -27.14
N GLY A 231 13.09 -12.41 -27.00
CA GLY A 231 13.69 -11.52 -27.98
C GLY A 231 15.18 -11.78 -28.16
N GLN A 232 15.87 -12.27 -27.12
CA GLN A 232 17.29 -12.63 -27.14
C GLN A 232 17.55 -14.08 -27.58
N SER A 233 16.67 -15.04 -27.26
CA SER A 233 16.85 -16.48 -27.58
C SER A 233 16.42 -16.89 -29.00
N PHE A 234 16.09 -15.93 -29.88
CA PHE A 234 16.08 -16.21 -31.33
C PHE A 234 17.45 -16.62 -31.88
N ASP A 235 18.51 -16.50 -31.07
CA ASP A 235 19.86 -16.98 -31.37
C ASP A 235 20.15 -18.42 -30.88
N ASP A 236 19.27 -19.07 -30.10
CA ASP A 236 19.49 -20.44 -29.60
C ASP A 236 19.02 -21.49 -30.62
N ILE A 237 19.99 -22.00 -31.37
CA ILE A 237 19.82 -22.92 -32.50
C ILE A 237 19.84 -24.37 -32.00
N THR A 238 18.70 -25.06 -32.05
CA THR A 238 18.68 -26.52 -32.13
C THR A 238 18.32 -26.92 -33.56
N GLY A 239 19.27 -27.56 -34.24
CA GLY A 239 19.12 -28.05 -35.61
C GLY A 239 19.32 -29.55 -35.67
N TYR A 240 18.62 -30.21 -36.60
CA TYR A 240 18.91 -31.60 -36.96
C TYR A 240 19.43 -31.62 -38.40
N SER A 241 20.56 -32.29 -38.62
CA SER A 241 21.13 -32.49 -39.96
C SER A 241 20.63 -33.81 -40.56
N LEU A 242 20.00 -33.73 -41.73
CA LEU A 242 19.74 -34.89 -42.59
C LEU A 242 20.56 -34.69 -43.89
N SER A 243 21.79 -35.21 -43.89
CA SER A 243 22.77 -35.02 -44.97
C SER A 243 22.95 -33.54 -45.37
N GLU A 244 22.56 -33.16 -46.60
CA GLU A 244 22.78 -31.82 -47.18
C GLU A 244 21.67 -30.80 -46.88
N MET A 245 20.56 -31.22 -46.26
CA MET A 245 19.48 -30.31 -45.87
C MET A 245 19.57 -30.01 -44.37
N GLN A 246 19.92 -28.77 -44.05
CA GLN A 246 19.74 -28.21 -42.71
C GLN A 246 18.37 -27.54 -42.61
N VAL A 247 17.51 -28.06 -41.75
CA VAL A 247 16.32 -27.35 -41.27
C VAL A 247 16.57 -26.95 -39.84
N GLN A 248 16.75 -25.65 -39.63
CA GLN A 248 16.80 -25.04 -38.31
C GLN A 248 15.37 -24.70 -37.89
N LYS A 249 14.93 -25.26 -36.76
CA LYS A 249 13.69 -24.82 -36.11
C LYS A 249 14.02 -24.54 -34.66
N GLY A 250 14.37 -23.29 -34.37
CA GLY A 250 14.43 -22.84 -32.99
C GLY A 250 13.08 -23.07 -32.34
N GLU A 251 13.03 -23.90 -31.30
CA GLU A 251 11.91 -23.91 -30.37
C GLU A 251 12.27 -22.95 -29.23
N PRO A 252 11.81 -21.69 -29.28
CA PRO A 252 12.05 -20.82 -28.15
C PRO A 252 11.33 -21.41 -26.92
N PHE A 253 11.82 -21.08 -25.72
CA PHE A 253 11.11 -21.22 -24.45
C PHE A 253 11.00 -22.57 -23.72
N THR A 254 11.59 -23.69 -24.17
CA THR A 254 11.28 -25.00 -23.54
C THR A 254 11.49 -25.02 -22.03
N GLN A 255 12.56 -24.41 -21.52
CA GLN A 255 12.88 -24.37 -20.09
C GLN A 255 12.00 -23.45 -19.22
N TRP A 256 11.31 -22.47 -19.82
CA TRP A 256 10.47 -21.50 -19.09
C TRP A 256 8.97 -21.59 -19.41
N ARG A 257 8.59 -22.43 -20.39
CA ARG A 257 7.23 -22.52 -20.93
C ARG A 257 6.17 -22.77 -19.86
N GLU A 258 6.47 -23.65 -18.92
CA GLU A 258 5.54 -24.00 -17.84
C GLU A 258 5.37 -22.85 -16.85
N ALA A 259 6.48 -22.25 -16.41
CA ALA A 259 6.47 -21.08 -15.53
C ALA A 259 5.72 -19.91 -16.17
N TYR A 260 5.98 -19.62 -17.45
CA TYR A 260 5.29 -18.58 -18.21
C TYR A 260 3.77 -18.82 -18.26
N ARG A 261 3.33 -20.04 -18.59
CA ARG A 261 1.91 -20.40 -18.65
C ARG A 261 1.22 -20.24 -17.30
N GLN A 262 1.84 -20.75 -16.22
CA GLN A 262 1.31 -20.62 -14.87
C GLN A 262 1.20 -19.15 -14.46
N ASN A 263 2.22 -18.34 -14.78
CA ASN A 263 2.25 -16.92 -14.45
C ASN A 263 1.21 -16.12 -15.23
N ILE A 264 0.93 -16.44 -16.49
CA ILE A 264 -0.17 -15.82 -17.25
C ILE A 264 -1.52 -16.09 -16.57
N GLU A 265 -1.80 -17.33 -16.18
CA GLU A 265 -3.10 -17.66 -15.59
C GLU A 265 -3.28 -16.96 -14.24
N ARG A 266 -2.24 -16.96 -13.39
CA ARG A 266 -2.23 -16.17 -12.14
C ARG A 266 -2.42 -14.69 -12.41
N TRP A 267 -1.73 -14.14 -13.41
CA TRP A 267 -1.84 -12.75 -13.81
C TRP A 267 -3.25 -12.38 -14.27
N LYS A 268 -3.92 -13.23 -15.07
CA LYS A 268 -5.31 -13.00 -15.52
C LYS A 268 -6.28 -12.90 -14.35
N VAL A 269 -6.13 -13.78 -13.35
CA VAL A 269 -6.96 -13.77 -12.14
C VAL A 269 -6.72 -12.48 -11.34
N LEU A 270 -5.47 -12.15 -11.07
CA LEU A 270 -5.12 -10.95 -10.30
C LEU A 270 -5.47 -9.65 -11.02
N SER A 271 -5.31 -9.59 -12.35
CA SER A 271 -5.68 -8.44 -13.17
C SER A 271 -7.17 -8.09 -13.00
N LYS A 272 -8.05 -9.10 -12.91
CA LYS A 272 -9.48 -8.86 -12.62
C LYS A 272 -9.69 -8.24 -11.24
N THR A 273 -8.98 -8.72 -10.22
CA THR A 273 -9.05 -8.19 -8.85
C THR A 273 -8.56 -6.75 -8.77
N VAL A 274 -7.41 -6.44 -9.39
CA VAL A 274 -6.85 -5.09 -9.46
C VAL A 274 -7.78 -4.14 -10.23
N ARG A 275 -8.35 -4.58 -11.35
CA ARG A 275 -9.35 -3.79 -12.11
C ARG A 275 -10.63 -3.51 -11.32
N ARG A 276 -11.11 -4.46 -10.52
CA ARG A 276 -12.26 -4.21 -9.64
C ARG A 276 -11.95 -3.11 -8.62
N ARG A 277 -10.75 -3.13 -8.02
CA ARG A 277 -10.32 -2.07 -7.09
C ARG A 277 -10.26 -0.69 -7.76
N LEU A 278 -9.80 -0.60 -9.01
CA LEU A 278 -9.87 0.64 -9.80
C LEU A 278 -11.30 1.18 -9.89
N SER A 279 -12.25 0.32 -10.26
CA SER A 279 -13.64 0.72 -10.48
C SER A 279 -14.35 1.21 -9.21
N ILE A 280 -13.91 0.76 -8.03
CA ILE A 280 -14.43 1.20 -6.73
C ILE A 280 -13.88 2.58 -6.36
N ARG A 281 -12.67 2.93 -6.80
CA ARG A 281 -12.00 4.20 -6.44
C ARG A 281 -12.41 5.39 -7.32
N THR A 282 -12.91 5.14 -8.52
CA THR A 282 -13.36 6.19 -9.46
C THR A 282 -14.84 6.56 -9.30
N ARG A 283 -15.55 6.00 -8.31
CA ARG A 283 -16.95 6.31 -8.00
C ARG A 283 -17.03 7.12 -6.71
#